data_AF-A0AAN8CZI9-F1
#
_entry.id   AF-A0AAN8CZI9-F1
#
_cell.length_a   1.000
_cell.length_b   1.000
_cell.length_c   1.000
_cell.angle_alpha   90.00
_cell.angle_beta   90.00
_cell.angle_gamma   90.00
#
_symmetry.space_group_name_H-M   'P 1'
#
loop_
_entity.id
_entity.type
_entity.pdbx_description
1 polymer ?
#
loop_
_entity_poly.entity_id
_entity_poly.type
_entity_poly.pdbx_seq_one_letter_code
_entity_poly.pdbx_strand_id
1 'polypeptide(L)' 'MKEGKFTSVFVSIAVVLDVAGLLLFFVGIFAPLSYWDFFVLSGPLLIFMSTFFWIFWYMGNIQVSDEELNLTKQDIL' A
#
# COMPACT_ATOMS: atom_id res chain seq x y z
N MET A 1 -14.86 16.90 10.91
CA MET A 1 -13.69 16.36 11.63
C MET A 1 -13.80 14.84 11.72
N LYS A 2 -13.16 14.08 10.80
CA LYS A 2 -12.72 12.66 10.94
C LYS A 2 -12.35 11.97 9.61
N GLU A 3 -12.42 12.66 8.47
CA GLU A 3 -12.10 12.08 7.14
C GLU A 3 -10.70 11.44 7.06
N GLY A 4 -9.69 11.96 7.76
CA GLY A 4 -8.31 11.45 7.69
C GLY A 4 -8.03 10.13 8.43
N LYS A 5 -8.94 9.66 9.31
CA LYS A 5 -8.69 8.44 10.10
C LYS A 5 -8.77 7.16 9.27
N PHE A 6 -9.76 7.04 8.39
CA PHE A 6 -9.94 5.83 7.58
C PHE A 6 -8.82 5.66 6.55
N THR A 7 -8.39 6.74 5.92
CA THR A 7 -7.25 6.73 4.99
C THR A 7 -5.97 6.24 5.70
N SER A 8 -5.70 6.70 6.92
CA SER A 8 -4.53 6.23 7.68
C SER A 8 -4.53 4.73 8.00
N VAL A 9 -5.70 4.09 8.11
CA VAL A 9 -5.81 2.65 8.36
C VAL A 9 -5.28 1.84 7.17
N PHE A 10 -5.65 2.21 5.94
CA PHE A 10 -5.20 1.51 4.73
C PHE A 10 -3.68 1.55 4.56
N VAL A 11 -3.06 2.72 4.78
CA VAL A 11 -1.60 2.85 4.70
C VAL A 11 -0.90 2.03 5.78
N SER A 12 -1.45 2.02 6.99
CA SER A 12 -0.86 1.26 8.10
C SER A 12 -0.90 -0.24 7.82
N ILE A 13 -2.02 -0.74 7.29
CA ILE A 13 -2.16 -2.15 6.90
C ILE A 13 -1.19 -2.49 5.75
N ALA A 14 -1.08 -1.63 4.74
CA ALA A 14 -0.17 -1.83 3.61
C ALA A 14 1.29 -1.95 4.09
N VAL A 15 1.75 -1.03 4.94
CA VAL A 15 3.12 -1.03 5.47
C VAL A 15 3.37 -2.25 6.36
N VAL A 16 2.42 -2.63 7.21
CA VAL A 16 2.56 -3.83 8.06
C VAL A 16 2.67 -5.09 7.21
N LEU A 17 1.87 -5.21 6.15
CA LEU A 17 1.97 -6.31 5.19
C LEU A 17 3.33 -6.31 4.48
N ASP A 18 3.80 -5.18 3.99
CA ASP A 18 5.12 -5.09 3.34
C ASP A 18 6.25 -5.56 4.26
N VAL A 19 6.28 -5.05 5.49
CA VAL A 19 7.30 -5.44 6.49
C VAL A 19 7.18 -6.92 6.83
N ALA A 20 5.97 -7.44 7.07
CA ALA A 20 5.76 -8.85 7.34
C ALA A 20 6.18 -9.73 6.15
N GLY A 21 5.89 -9.32 4.93
CA GLY A 21 6.24 -10.03 3.70
C GLY A 21 7.75 -10.04 3.45
N LEU A 22 8.44 -8.92 3.70
CA LEU A 22 9.89 -8.84 3.66
C LEU A 22 10.55 -9.70 4.73
N LEU A 23 10.04 -9.67 5.96
CA LEU A 23 10.52 -10.54 7.04
C LEU A 23 10.32 -12.01 6.69
N LEU A 24 9.15 -12.40 6.19
CA LEU A 24 8.88 -13.76 5.71
C LEU A 24 9.85 -14.16 4.60
N PHE A 25 10.09 -13.28 3.62
CA PHE A 25 11.02 -13.56 2.52
C PHE A 25 12.46 -13.74 3.01
N PHE A 26 12.94 -12.88 3.93
CA PHE A 26 14.29 -12.98 4.50
C PHE A 26 14.45 -14.14 5.48
N VAL A 27 13.48 -14.36 6.38
CA VAL A 27 13.43 -15.54 7.26
C VAL A 27 13.35 -16.80 6.43
N GLY A 28 12.68 -16.72 5.29
CA GLY A 28 12.98 -17.56 4.18
C GLY A 28 14.50 -17.60 4.01
N ILE A 29 15.04 -16.77 3.13
CA ILE A 29 16.35 -16.95 2.49
C ILE A 29 17.47 -17.36 3.45
N PHE A 30 17.46 -16.83 4.67
CA PHE A 30 18.55 -16.99 5.62
C PHE A 30 18.34 -18.06 6.68
N ALA A 31 17.12 -18.54 6.95
CA ALA A 31 16.90 -19.53 8.00
C ALA A 31 17.01 -20.97 7.46
N PRO A 32 17.70 -21.88 8.17
CA PRO A 32 17.82 -23.28 7.78
C PRO A 32 16.55 -24.08 8.13
N LEU A 33 15.41 -23.70 7.54
CA LEU A 33 14.11 -24.35 7.75
C LEU A 33 13.85 -25.38 6.64
N SER A 34 13.31 -26.55 6.98
CA SER A 34 13.00 -27.59 5.98
C SER A 34 11.85 -27.21 5.03
N TYR A 35 11.04 -26.21 5.38
CA TYR A 35 9.90 -25.70 4.61
C TYR A 35 10.17 -24.27 4.12
N TRP A 36 11.45 -23.97 3.86
CA TRP A 36 11.93 -22.68 3.40
C TRP A 36 11.16 -22.14 2.19
N ASP A 37 10.91 -23.00 1.21
CA ASP A 37 10.25 -22.64 -0.05
C ASP A 37 8.88 -21.97 0.16
N PHE A 38 8.15 -22.39 1.19
CA PHE A 38 6.87 -21.78 1.54
C PHE A 38 7.03 -20.29 1.86
N PHE A 39 8.03 -19.93 2.66
CA PHE A 39 8.29 -18.54 3.04
C PHE A 39 8.78 -17.68 1.88
N VAL A 40 9.61 -18.25 1.02
CA VAL A 40 10.11 -17.58 -0.20
C VAL A 40 8.98 -17.26 -1.15
N LEU A 41 7.96 -18.13 -1.23
CA LEU A 41 6.80 -17.92 -2.08
C LEU A 41 5.77 -17.01 -1.40
N SER A 42 5.48 -17.24 -0.11
CA SER A 42 4.45 -16.48 0.61
C SER A 42 4.86 -15.04 0.91
N GLY A 43 6.15 -14.77 1.14
CA GLY A 43 6.65 -13.43 1.47
C GLY A 43 6.38 -12.41 0.36
N PRO A 44 6.91 -12.60 -0.86
CA PRO A 44 6.63 -11.75 -2.01
C PRO A 44 5.15 -11.75 -2.41
N LEU A 45 4.44 -12.87 -2.26
CA LEU A 45 2.99 -12.91 -2.48
C LEU A 45 2.24 -11.97 -1.52
N LEU A 46 2.66 -11.91 -0.27
CA LEU A 46 2.06 -11.05 0.74
C LEU A 46 2.39 -9.56 0.50
N ILE A 47 3.58 -9.24 0.03
CA ILE A 47 3.94 -7.88 -0.47
C ILE A 47 3.08 -7.53 -1.70
N PHE A 48 2.89 -8.46 -2.64
CA PHE A 48 2.02 -8.21 -3.78
C PHE A 48 0.58 -7.92 -3.34
N MET A 49 0.07 -8.63 -2.34
CA MET A 49 -1.25 -8.35 -1.76
C MET A 49 -1.33 -6.99 -1.05
N SER A 50 -0.22 -6.44 -0.53
CA SER A 50 -0.19 -5.10 0.07
C SER A 50 -0.48 -3.99 -0.96
N THR A 51 -0.14 -4.23 -2.24
CA THR A 51 -0.29 -3.26 -3.33
C THR A 51 -1.75 -2.81 -3.48
N PHE A 52 -2.72 -3.69 -3.23
CA PHE A 52 -4.14 -3.33 -3.25
C PHE A 52 -4.47 -2.27 -2.19
N PHE A 53 -3.89 -2.37 -1.00
CA PHE A 53 -4.08 -1.39 0.08
C PHE A 53 -3.40 -0.06 -0.22
N TRP A 54 -2.23 -0.09 -0.88
CA TRP A 54 -1.58 1.10 -1.40
C TRP A 54 -2.45 1.83 -2.43
N ILE A 55 -3.09 1.09 -3.35
CA ILE A 55 -4.00 1.66 -4.35
C ILE A 55 -5.24 2.28 -3.69
N PHE A 56 -5.86 1.59 -2.74
CA PHE A 56 -7.02 2.15 -2.02
C PHE A 56 -6.67 3.39 -1.21
N TRP A 57 -5.51 3.37 -0.55
CA TRP A 57 -5.00 4.55 0.15
C TRP A 57 -4.76 5.71 -0.81
N TYR A 58 -4.08 5.46 -1.93
CA TYR A 58 -3.79 6.46 -2.95
C TYR A 58 -5.07 7.07 -3.52
N MET A 59 -6.03 6.23 -3.92
CA MET A 59 -7.32 6.67 -4.46
C MET A 59 -8.10 7.54 -3.48
N GLY A 60 -8.09 7.21 -2.18
CA GLY A 60 -8.73 8.03 -1.14
C GLY A 60 -7.95 9.29 -0.76
N ASN A 61 -6.70 9.42 -1.20
CA ASN A 61 -5.83 10.55 -0.89
C ASN A 61 -5.52 11.44 -2.10
N ILE A 62 -6.03 11.12 -3.31
CA ILE A 62 -5.97 12.06 -4.45
C ILE A 62 -6.88 13.24 -4.15
N GLN A 63 -6.28 14.36 -3.75
CA GLN A 63 -6.95 15.66 -3.69
C GLN A 63 -6.71 16.37 -5.02
N VAL A 64 -7.77 16.56 -5.80
CA VAL A 64 -7.73 17.49 -6.94
C VAL A 64 -7.65 18.89 -6.35
N SER A 65 -6.68 19.69 -6.78
CA SER A 65 -6.58 21.07 -6.32
C SER A 65 -7.76 21.88 -6.90
N ASP A 66 -8.44 22.64 -6.05
CA ASP A 66 -9.52 23.53 -6.50
C ASP A 66 -9.00 24.61 -7.47
N GLU A 67 -7.69 24.90 -7.45
CA GLU A 67 -7.02 25.82 -8.37
C GLU A 67 -6.96 25.28 -9.80
N GLU A 68 -6.68 23.99 -10.00
CA GLU A 68 -6.73 23.34 -11.33
C GLU A 68 -8.16 23.25 -11.87
N LEU A 69 -9.14 23.06 -10.97
CA LEU A 69 -10.56 23.02 -11.33
C LEU A 69 -11.08 24.41 -11.74
N ASN A 70 -10.63 25.48 -11.08
CA ASN A 70 -11.06 26.85 -11.39
C ASN A 70 -10.37 27.43 -12.64
N LEU A 71 -9.08 27.12 -12.89
CA LEU A 71 -8.37 27.51 -14.11
C LEU A 71 -9.07 26.98 -15.37
N THR A 72 -9.41 25.69 -15.37
CA THR A 72 -10.19 25.06 -16.45
C THR A 72 -11.52 25.76 -16.71
N LYS A 73 -12.21 26.21 -15.64
CA LYS A 73 -13.51 26.89 -15.78
C LYS A 73 -13.40 28.28 -16.40
N GLN A 74 -12.31 29.00 -16.17
CA GLN A 74 -12.11 30.36 -16.71
C GLN A 74 -11.67 30.36 -18.17
N ASP A 75 -10.90 29.37 -18.61
CA ASP A 75 -10.47 29.25 -20.02
C ASP A 75 -11.58 28.79 -20.98
N ILE A 76 -12.71 28.30 -20.45
CA ILE A 76 -13.86 27.79 -21.23
C ILE A 76 -14.98 28.85 -21.39
N LEU A 77 -14.89 29.98 -20.68
CA LEU A 77 -15.87 31.10 -20.70
C LEU A 77 -15.31 32.32 -21.46
#